data_AF-A0A959CEN3-F1
#
_entry.id   AF-A0A959CEN3-F1
#
_cell.length_a   1.000
_cell.length_b   1.000
_cell.length_c   1.000
_cell.angle_alpha   90.00
_cell.angle_beta   90.00
_cell.angle_gamma   90.00
#
_symmetry.space_group_name_H-M   'P 1'
#
loop_
_entity.id
_entity.type
_entity.pdbx_description
1 polymer ?
#
loop_
_entity_poly.entity_id
_entity_poly.type
_entity_poly.pdbx_seq_one_letter_code
_entity_poly.pdbx_strand_id
1 'polypeptide(L)'
;DVLTEPYSIVLAAKTAKRFFGDQNPVGKTIQIGRYGQFSVTGVFRETEEKTHLDFEALVSSSTMASREKLLTPQETERRVSDNWRNYYAT
;
A
#
# COMPACT_ATOMS: atom_id res chain seq x y z
N ASP A 1 -15.53 7.98 0.01
CA ASP A 1 -14.09 7.94 -0.31
C ASP A 1 -13.44 6.67 0.21
N VAL A 2 -12.60 6.01 -0.59
CA VAL A 2 -12.06 4.66 -0.29
C VAL A 2 -10.55 4.67 -0.02
N LEU A 3 -9.81 5.71 -0.47
CA LEU A 3 -8.35 5.84 -0.31
C LEU A 3 -7.94 7.12 0.43
N THR A 4 -8.84 7.74 1.20
CA THR A 4 -8.55 8.95 1.97
C THR A 4 -7.79 8.66 3.26
N GLU A 5 -7.99 7.49 3.85
CA GLU A 5 -7.35 7.11 5.10
C GLU A 5 -5.96 6.49 4.86
N PRO A 6 -4.93 6.85 5.65
CA PRO A 6 -3.64 6.18 5.61
C PRO A 6 -3.80 4.68 5.90
N TYR A 7 -2.92 3.86 5.32
CA TYR A 7 -2.95 2.40 5.45
C TYR A 7 -4.23 1.74 4.90
N SER A 8 -4.99 2.41 4.04
CA SER A 8 -6.09 1.79 3.28
C SER A 8 -5.58 1.14 1.99
N ILE A 9 -6.16 0.00 1.63
CA ILE A 9 -5.88 -0.72 0.38
C ILE A 9 -7.18 -1.11 -0.35
N VAL A 10 -7.15 -0.97 -1.67
CA VAL A 10 -8.16 -1.52 -2.59
C VAL A 10 -7.50 -2.66 -3.36
N LEU A 11 -8.12 -3.84 -3.34
CA LEU A 11 -7.59 -5.04 -4.01
C LEU A 11 -8.33 -5.30 -5.32
N ALA A 12 -7.62 -5.80 -6.34
CA ALA A 12 -8.29 -6.38 -7.50
C ALA A 12 -9.10 -7.63 -7.08
N ALA A 13 -10.23 -7.91 -7.75
CA ALA A 13 -11.12 -9.02 -7.40
C ALA A 13 -10.39 -10.37 -7.31
N LYS A 14 -9.50 -10.65 -8.28
CA LYS A 14 -8.66 -11.87 -8.29
C LYS A 14 -7.72 -11.93 -7.08
N THR A 15 -7.09 -10.82 -6.73
CA THR A 15 -6.19 -10.71 -5.56
C THR A 15 -6.97 -10.89 -4.26
N ALA A 16 -8.11 -10.21 -4.13
CA ALA A 16 -9.00 -10.36 -2.98
C ALA A 16 -9.42 -11.82 -2.77
N LYS A 17 -9.79 -12.52 -3.86
CA LYS A 17 -10.14 -13.95 -3.80
C LYS A 17 -8.96 -14.84 -3.40
N ARG A 18 -7.75 -14.52 -3.84
CA ARG A 18 -6.53 -15.27 -3.44
C ARG A 18 -6.25 -15.16 -1.94
N PHE A 19 -6.50 -13.99 -1.34
CA PHE A 19 -6.21 -13.75 0.09
C PHE A 19 -7.37 -14.12 1.02
N PHE A 20 -8.61 -13.90 0.61
CA PHE A 20 -9.80 -14.02 1.47
C PHE A 20 -10.80 -15.11 1.01
N GLY A 21 -10.53 -15.79 -0.11
CA GLY A 21 -11.45 -16.77 -0.68
C GLY A 21 -12.77 -16.11 -1.10
N ASP A 22 -13.89 -16.72 -0.71
CA ASP A 22 -15.23 -16.18 -0.96
C ASP A 22 -15.74 -15.29 0.20
N GLN A 23 -14.89 -14.99 1.19
CA GLN A 23 -15.25 -14.06 2.26
C GLN A 23 -15.19 -12.61 1.77
N ASN A 24 -16.08 -11.76 2.30
CA ASN A 24 -15.99 -10.32 2.05
C ASN A 24 -14.68 -9.77 2.65
N PRO A 25 -13.75 -9.24 1.83
CA PRO A 25 -12.47 -8.74 2.30
C PRO A 25 -12.56 -7.33 2.89
N VAL A 26 -13.62 -6.57 2.57
CA VAL A 26 -13.78 -5.19 3.04
C VAL A 26 -13.92 -5.16 4.56
N GLY A 27 -13.16 -4.27 5.20
CA GLY A 27 -13.06 -4.15 6.66
C GLY A 27 -12.08 -5.13 7.31
N LYS A 28 -11.45 -6.04 6.53
CA LYS A 28 -10.37 -6.90 7.02
C LYS A 28 -9.00 -6.27 6.79
N THR A 29 -8.00 -6.76 7.51
CA THR A 29 -6.62 -6.30 7.40
C THR A 29 -5.78 -7.33 6.64
N ILE A 30 -4.84 -6.85 5.82
CA ILE A 30 -3.84 -7.67 5.12
C ILE A 30 -2.43 -7.18 5.49
N GLN A 31 -1.51 -8.13 5.71
CA GLN A 31 -0.09 -7.83 5.92
C GLN A 31 0.65 -7.86 4.60
N ILE A 32 1.32 -6.76 4.24
CA ILE A 32 2.08 -6.63 2.99
C ILE A 32 3.57 -6.58 3.32
N GLY A 33 4.19 -7.73 3.53
CA GLY A 33 5.64 -7.87 3.74
C GLY A 33 6.24 -6.77 4.65
N ARG A 34 7.23 -6.05 4.12
CA ARG A 34 7.91 -4.92 4.79
C ARG A 34 7.10 -3.62 4.89
N TYR A 35 5.94 -3.55 4.24
CA TYR A 35 5.12 -2.34 4.16
C TYR A 35 4.10 -2.23 5.31
N GLY A 36 3.89 -3.31 6.06
CA GLY A 36 3.03 -3.31 7.24
C GLY A 36 1.60 -3.80 6.97
N GLN A 37 0.71 -3.47 7.89
CA GLN A 37 -0.70 -3.82 7.84
C GLN A 37 -1.49 -2.76 7.07
N PHE A 38 -2.43 -3.22 6.25
CA PHE A 38 -3.34 -2.37 5.49
C PHE A 38 -4.79 -2.83 5.68
N SER A 39 -5.70 -1.88 5.88
CA SER A 39 -7.13 -2.15 5.95
C SER A 39 -7.74 -2.15 4.55
N VAL A 40 -8.42 -3.23 4.19
CA VAL A 40 -9.09 -3.35 2.90
C VAL A 40 -10.35 -2.52 2.93
N THR A 41 -10.36 -1.43 2.17
CA THR A 41 -11.50 -0.49 2.10
C THR A 41 -12.37 -0.74 0.87
N GLY A 42 -11.89 -1.51 -0.09
CA GLY A 42 -12.66 -1.84 -1.29
C GLY A 42 -12.07 -2.97 -2.13
N VAL A 43 -12.88 -3.47 -3.05
CA VAL A 43 -12.47 -4.41 -4.09
C VAL A 43 -12.80 -3.80 -5.44
N PHE A 44 -11.81 -3.69 -6.30
CA PHE A 44 -12.01 -3.26 -7.68
C PHE A 44 -12.59 -4.41 -8.49
N ARG A 45 -13.74 -4.17 -9.12
CA ARG A 45 -14.38 -5.14 -10.03
C ARG A 45 -13.56 -5.22 -11.30
N GLU A 46 -13.27 -6.42 -11.78
CA GLU A 46 -12.67 -6.59 -13.11
C GLU A 46 -13.55 -5.89 -14.15
N THR A 47 -12.96 -4.93 -14.86
CA THR A 47 -13.58 -4.24 -15.99
C THR A 47 -13.15 -4.92 -17.29
N GLU A 48 -14.05 -5.07 -18.24
CA GLU A 48 -13.73 -5.61 -19.58
C GLU A 48 -12.84 -4.65 -20.40
N GLU A 49 -12.74 -3.40 -19.94
CA GLU A 49 -11.84 -2.36 -20.44
C GLU A 49 -10.38 -2.73 -20.14
N LYS A 50 -9.62 -3.05 -21.19
CA LYS A 50 -8.17 -3.26 -21.08
C LYS A 50 -7.49 -1.93 -20.83
N THR A 51 -6.90 -1.78 -19.65
CA THR A 51 -6.04 -0.66 -19.32
C THR A 51 -4.58 -1.10 -19.48
N HIS A 52 -3.68 -0.18 -19.87
CA HIS A 52 -2.23 -0.45 -19.83
C HIS A 52 -1.69 -0.58 -18.39
N LEU A 53 -2.49 -0.16 -17.41
CA LEU A 53 -2.19 -0.26 -15.99
C LEU A 53 -2.78 -1.57 -15.45
N ASP A 54 -1.95 -2.62 -15.42
CA ASP A 54 -2.25 -3.85 -14.69
C ASP A 54 -1.82 -3.68 -13.23
N PHE A 55 -2.79 -3.72 -12.30
CA PHE A 55 -2.52 -3.60 -10.87
C PHE A 55 -3.26 -4.66 -10.06
N GLU A 56 -2.58 -5.21 -9.05
CA GLU A 56 -3.16 -6.17 -8.11
C GLU A 56 -3.73 -5.49 -6.86
N ALA A 57 -3.23 -4.30 -6.53
CA ALA A 57 -3.61 -3.52 -5.36
C ALA A 57 -3.31 -2.02 -5.55
N LEU A 58 -4.16 -1.17 -4.97
CA LEU A 58 -3.97 0.27 -4.86
C LEU A 58 -3.96 0.67 -3.40
N VAL A 59 -2.98 1.47 -2.99
CA VAL A 59 -2.76 1.88 -1.59
C VAL A 59 -2.88 3.40 -1.50
N SER A 60 -3.39 3.92 -0.39
CA SER A 60 -3.49 5.36 -0.19
C SER A 60 -2.12 6.01 -0.16
N SER A 61 -1.95 7.09 -0.94
CA SER A 61 -0.75 7.91 -0.96
C SER A 61 -0.49 8.62 0.37
N SER A 62 -1.53 8.90 1.16
CA SER A 62 -1.41 9.51 2.49
C SER A 62 -0.62 8.64 3.47
N THR A 63 -0.56 7.33 3.22
CA THR A 63 0.29 6.37 3.96
C THR A 63 1.75 6.81 3.97
N MET A 64 2.26 7.39 2.88
CA MET A 64 3.66 7.81 2.80
C MET A 64 3.95 8.92 3.82
N ALA A 65 3.14 9.98 3.82
CA ALA A 65 3.28 11.08 4.76
C ALA A 65 3.06 10.63 6.22
N SER A 66 2.09 9.74 6.45
CA SER A 66 1.85 9.17 7.79
C SER A 66 3.02 8.33 8.28
N ARG A 67 3.68 7.56 7.42
CA ARG A 67 4.87 6.78 7.79
C ARG A 67 6.07 7.68 8.10
N GLU A 68 6.25 8.76 7.35
CA GLU A 68 7.34 9.70 7.61
C GLU A 68 7.20 10.40 8.96
N LYS A 69 5.97 10.76 9.36
CA LYS A 69 5.69 11.35 10.67
C LYS A 69 5.98 10.42 11.86
N LEU A 70 6.05 9.11 11.63
CA LEU A 70 6.32 8.12 12.69
C LEU A 70 7.81 7.91 12.93
N LEU A 71 8.69 8.47 12.10
CA LEU A 71 10.13 8.31 12.24
C LEU A 71 10.67 9.23 13.34
N THR A 72 11.53 8.67 14.18
CA THR A 72 12.33 9.47 15.12
C THR A 72 13.35 10.33 14.36
N PRO A 73 13.87 11.41 14.97
CA PRO A 73 14.96 12.18 14.37
C PRO A 73 16.17 11.32 13.98
N GLN A 74 16.54 10.35 14.82
CA GLN A 74 17.65 9.43 14.57
C GLN A 74 17.40 8.50 13.36
N GLU A 75 16.16 8.02 13.18
CA GLU A 75 15.79 7.22 12.02
C GLU A 75 15.69 8.05 10.74
N THR A 76 15.24 9.30 10.86
CA THR A 76 15.21 10.26 9.76
C THR A 76 16.62 10.55 9.26
N GLU A 77 17.56 10.84 10.17
CA GLU A 77 18.97 11.05 9.84
C GLU A 77 19.59 9.84 9.16
N ARG A 78 19.34 8.61 9.66
CA ARG A 78 19.79 7.37 9.03
C ARG A 78 19.25 7.23 7.61
N ARG A 79 17.93 7.38 7.40
CA ARG A 79 17.30 7.28 6.08
C ARG A 79 17.87 8.29 5.08
N VAL A 80 18.07 9.53 5.52
CA VAL A 80 18.64 10.59 4.67
C VAL A 80 20.10 10.29 4.33
N SER A 81 20.90 9.86 5.31
CA SER A 81 22.30 9.48 5.09
C SER A 81 22.45 8.30 4.12
N ASP A 82 21.63 7.25 4.28
CA ASP A 82 21.64 6.08 3.40
C ASP A 82 21.23 6.44 1.97
N ASN A 83 20.19 7.28 1.81
CA ASN A 83 19.77 7.78 0.51
C ASN A 83 20.87 8.60 -0.18
N TRP A 84 21.53 9.51 0.55
CA TRP A 84 22.63 10.31 0.03
C TRP A 84 23.80 9.43 -0.42
N ARG A 85 24.20 8.45 0.40
CA ARG A 85 25.27 7.51 0.06
C ARG A 85 24.97 6.73 -1.21
N ASN A 86 23.73 6.28 -1.39
CA ASN A 86 23.33 5.55 -2.59
C ASN A 86 23.30 6.44 -3.85
N TYR A 87 22.97 7.72 -3.70
CA TYR A 87 22.92 8.67 -4.83
C TYR A 87 24.31 8.99 -5.41
N TYR A 88 25.34 9.09 -4.56
CA TYR A 88 26.72 9.37 -5.00
C TYR A 88 27.58 8.11 -5.22
N ALA A 89 27.01 6.91 -4.99
CA ALA A 89 27.67 5.64 -5.24
C ALA A 89 27.35 5.02 -6.62
N THR A 90 26.61 5.76 -7.47
CA THR A 90 26.34 5.41 -8.88
C THR A 90 27.16 6.31 -9.79
#